data_AF-A0AA36HDE0-F1
#
_entry.id   AF-A0AA36HDE0-F1
#
_cell.length_a   1.000
_cell.length_b   1.000
_cell.length_c   1.000
_cell.angle_alpha   90.00
_cell.angle_beta   90.00
_cell.angle_gamma   90.00
#
_symmetry.space_group_name_H-M   'P 1'
#
loop_
_entity.id
_entity.type
_entity.pdbx_description
1 polymer ?
#
loop_
_entity_poly.entity_id
_entity_poly.type
_entity_poly.pdbx_seq_one_letter_code
_entity_poly.pdbx_strand_id
1 'polypeptide(L)'
;MEKSLSRVKYVLNPPIEHWAIMAELIAKTVDWSLTIISDLSLNTNEIIGSISTAYDRSTSGQDEDDCCCIRTYYVREDWRHIGLGTALFKKVLEIGKNSNKALHGVMKMTKIYAEYYILKDLKDVDMEKLTSYDASISHRKREKYVKNFISTDNCYVKVAFDRSNNIVGYCSVRTSLANTLCTAPLYADNEVVARSLLSGVLSMIKDTSYKYFSSEFPDINEDAHRLFESLGNGHTTFEPYTQCAFTKKILPFEEAKVFGILECGNSFV
;
A
#
# COMPACT_ATOMS: atom_id res chain seq x y z
N MET A 1 7.21 -11.09 35.11
CA MET A 1 8.40 -10.21 34.98
C MET A 1 8.05 -9.15 33.94
N GLU A 2 8.21 -7.87 34.25
CA GLU A 2 7.81 -6.78 33.34
C GLU A 2 8.73 -6.70 32.11
N LYS A 3 8.15 -6.67 30.90
CA LYS A 3 8.89 -6.58 29.64
C LYS A 3 9.31 -5.13 29.40
N SER A 4 10.59 -4.90 29.18
CA SER A 4 11.14 -3.55 28.98
C SER A 4 12.26 -3.56 27.95
N LEU A 5 12.26 -2.57 27.06
CA LEU A 5 13.33 -2.37 26.07
C LEU A 5 14.71 -2.15 26.72
N SER A 6 14.75 -1.60 27.93
CA SER A 6 15.99 -1.38 28.69
C SER A 6 16.77 -2.67 29.01
N ARG A 7 16.10 -3.83 28.94
CA ARG A 7 16.68 -5.15 29.22
C ARG A 7 17.01 -5.93 27.94
N VAL A 8 16.77 -5.35 26.77
CA VAL A 8 17.03 -6.00 25.48
C VAL A 8 18.45 -5.70 25.02
N LYS A 9 19.23 -6.75 24.76
CA LYS A 9 20.55 -6.64 24.16
C LYS A 9 20.44 -6.79 22.65
N TYR A 10 20.96 -5.81 21.90
CA TYR A 10 21.06 -5.88 20.45
C TYR A 10 22.41 -6.48 20.05
N VAL A 11 22.37 -7.44 19.13
CA VAL A 11 23.56 -8.12 18.61
C VAL A 11 23.58 -7.93 17.09
N LEU A 12 24.67 -7.39 16.55
CA LEU A 12 24.91 -7.26 15.12
C LEU A 12 25.69 -8.48 14.63
N ASN A 13 25.33 -9.02 13.47
CA ASN A 13 25.94 -10.21 12.86
C ASN A 13 26.10 -11.38 13.86
N PRO A 14 25.00 -11.84 14.48
CA PRO A 14 25.07 -12.97 15.40
C PRO A 14 25.48 -14.26 14.67
N PRO A 15 26.02 -15.25 15.40
CA PRO A 15 26.29 -16.59 14.86
C PRO A 15 25.06 -17.23 14.20
N ILE A 16 25.27 -18.07 13.18
CA ILE A 16 24.21 -18.64 12.32
C ILE A 16 23.14 -19.41 13.12
N GLU A 17 23.49 -19.94 14.28
CA GLU A 17 22.61 -20.64 15.20
C GLU A 17 21.43 -19.78 15.66
N HIS A 18 21.64 -18.46 15.78
CA HIS A 18 20.58 -17.50 16.13
C HIS A 18 19.56 -17.35 15.00
N TRP A 19 20.01 -17.50 13.75
CA TRP A 19 19.14 -17.43 12.58
C TRP A 19 18.24 -18.65 12.48
N ALA A 20 18.75 -19.85 12.79
CA ALA A 20 17.97 -21.08 12.80
C ALA A 20 16.79 -21.00 13.79
N ILE A 21 17.03 -20.53 15.02
CA ILE A 21 16.00 -20.33 16.05
C ILE A 21 14.93 -19.33 15.57
N MET A 22 15.37 -18.21 14.98
CA MET A 22 14.47 -17.21 14.45
C MET A 22 13.61 -17.72 13.30
N ALA A 23 14.21 -18.46 12.38
CA ALA A 23 13.50 -19.02 11.25
C ALA A 23 12.44 -20.05 11.70
N GLU A 24 12.73 -20.84 12.74
CA GLU A 24 11.76 -21.75 13.36
C GLU A 24 10.60 -21.00 14.03
N LEU A 25 10.90 -19.94 14.80
CA LEU A 25 9.86 -19.09 15.43
C LEU A 25 8.97 -18.42 14.38
N ILE A 26 9.56 -17.93 13.30
CA ILE A 26 8.84 -17.33 12.17
C ILE A 26 7.96 -18.42 11.52
N ALA A 27 8.52 -19.57 11.14
CA ALA A 27 7.76 -20.67 10.52
C ALA A 27 6.54 -21.09 11.35
N LYS A 28 6.71 -21.26 12.68
CA LYS A 28 5.63 -21.61 13.63
C LYS A 28 4.52 -20.55 13.72
N THR A 29 4.85 -19.26 13.53
CA THR A 29 3.90 -18.16 13.77
C THR A 29 3.31 -17.56 12.50
N VAL A 30 3.96 -17.71 11.35
CA VAL A 30 3.50 -17.08 10.11
C VAL A 30 3.06 -18.04 9.01
N ASP A 31 2.98 -19.34 9.30
CA ASP A 31 2.62 -20.42 8.36
C ASP A 31 3.50 -20.38 7.10
N TRP A 32 4.81 -20.23 7.32
CA TRP A 32 5.79 -20.13 6.25
C TRP A 32 6.25 -21.54 5.86
N SER A 33 6.15 -21.88 4.58
CA SER A 33 6.45 -23.21 4.00
C SER A 33 7.95 -23.53 3.86
N LEU A 34 8.78 -23.01 4.76
CA LEU A 34 10.19 -23.40 4.88
C LEU A 34 10.33 -24.42 6.01
N THR A 35 10.34 -25.70 5.66
CA THR A 35 10.64 -26.79 6.59
C THR A 35 12.14 -26.75 6.91
N ILE A 36 12.50 -26.19 8.07
CA ILE A 36 13.86 -26.24 8.60
C ILE A 36 13.93 -27.42 9.58
N ILE A 37 14.66 -28.47 9.20
CA ILE A 37 15.02 -29.56 10.10
C ILE A 37 16.31 -29.15 10.80
N SER A 38 16.24 -28.75 12.06
CA SER A 38 17.44 -28.51 12.88
C SER A 38 17.22 -28.93 14.32
N ASP A 39 17.99 -29.91 14.79
CA ASP A 39 18.15 -30.22 16.21
C ASP A 39 19.14 -29.22 16.82
N LEU A 40 18.64 -28.25 17.60
CA LEU A 40 19.50 -27.30 18.30
C LEU A 40 18.98 -27.03 19.72
N SER A 41 19.74 -27.43 20.74
CA SER A 41 19.53 -26.99 22.13
C SER A 41 20.54 -25.90 22.47
N LEU A 42 20.09 -24.68 22.74
CA LEU A 42 20.93 -23.60 23.26
C LEU A 42 20.37 -23.07 24.58
N ASN A 43 21.19 -23.13 25.63
CA ASN A 43 20.88 -22.60 26.94
C ASN A 43 20.87 -21.06 26.93
N THR A 44 19.68 -20.50 27.18
CA THR A 44 19.37 -19.30 27.99
C THR A 44 19.81 -17.89 27.56
N ASN A 45 19.92 -17.57 26.27
CA ASN A 45 19.72 -16.20 25.76
C ASN A 45 18.56 -16.17 24.76
N GLU A 46 17.37 -15.89 25.28
CA GLU A 46 16.11 -15.93 24.54
C GLU A 46 16.08 -14.89 23.40
N ILE A 47 15.89 -15.35 22.16
CA ILE A 47 15.76 -14.47 20.99
C ILE A 47 14.29 -14.05 20.83
N ILE A 48 14.06 -12.74 20.78
CA ILE A 48 12.72 -12.13 20.87
C ILE A 48 12.34 -11.30 19.62
N GLY A 49 13.28 -11.13 18.69
CA GLY A 49 13.06 -10.43 17.43
C GLY A 49 14.32 -10.39 16.56
N SER A 50 14.13 -10.18 15.27
CA SER A 50 15.20 -10.08 14.27
C SER A 50 14.84 -9.08 13.18
N ILE A 51 15.87 -8.51 12.57
CA ILE A 51 15.78 -7.81 11.30
C ILE A 51 17.09 -8.09 10.56
N SER A 52 17.02 -8.35 9.26
CA SER A 52 18.19 -8.53 8.42
C SER A 52 18.19 -7.54 7.27
N THR A 53 19.36 -7.32 6.70
CA THR A 53 19.56 -6.44 5.56
C THR A 53 20.45 -7.10 4.54
N ALA A 54 20.16 -6.92 3.27
CA ALA A 54 21.05 -7.23 2.17
C ALA A 54 21.41 -5.91 1.46
N TYR A 55 22.69 -5.71 1.19
CA TYR A 55 23.15 -4.59 0.38
C TYR A 55 23.34 -5.05 -1.06
N ASP A 56 22.72 -4.31 -1.96
CA ASP A 56 22.85 -4.45 -3.40
C ASP A 56 23.54 -3.20 -3.95
N ARG A 57 24.60 -3.39 -4.74
CA ARG A 57 25.41 -2.29 -5.26
C ARG A 57 24.99 -1.98 -6.69
N SER A 58 24.73 -0.71 -6.96
CA SER A 58 24.38 -0.26 -8.30
C SER A 58 25.56 -0.41 -9.27
N THR A 59 25.25 -0.70 -10.53
CA THR A 59 26.22 -0.67 -11.63
C THR A 59 26.66 0.75 -11.98
N SER A 60 25.93 1.78 -11.53
CA SER A 60 26.31 3.19 -11.70
C SER A 60 27.51 3.59 -10.83
N GLY A 61 27.78 2.84 -9.76
CA GLY A 61 28.83 3.14 -8.79
C GLY A 61 28.55 4.35 -7.89
N GLN A 62 27.33 4.89 -7.91
CA GLN A 62 26.92 5.99 -7.05
C GLN A 62 26.23 5.46 -5.79
N ASP A 63 26.67 5.92 -4.62
CA ASP A 63 26.15 5.46 -3.31
C ASP A 63 24.62 5.65 -3.18
N GLU A 64 24.06 6.68 -3.83
CA GLU A 64 22.61 6.95 -3.80
C GLU A 64 21.78 5.94 -4.60
N ASP A 65 22.39 5.25 -5.54
CA ASP A 65 21.75 4.21 -6.35
C ASP A 65 21.87 2.81 -5.70
N ASP A 66 22.75 2.64 -4.71
CA ASP A 66 22.84 1.39 -3.93
C ASP A 66 21.55 1.15 -3.14
N CYS A 67 21.18 -0.12 -2.96
CA CYS A 67 19.95 -0.48 -2.25
C CYS A 67 20.23 -1.37 -1.04
N CYS A 68 19.74 -0.93 0.13
CA CYS A 68 19.69 -1.72 1.35
C CYS A 68 18.30 -2.35 1.48
N CYS A 69 18.19 -3.62 1.10
CA CYS A 69 16.97 -4.41 1.18
C CYS A 69 16.78 -4.97 2.60
N ILE A 70 15.73 -4.56 3.28
CA ILE A 70 15.32 -5.07 4.60
C ILE A 70 14.59 -6.40 4.41
N ARG A 71 15.06 -7.42 5.13
CA ARG A 71 14.59 -8.82 5.05
C ARG A 71 14.34 -9.35 6.46
N THR A 72 13.60 -10.46 6.55
CA THR A 72 13.37 -11.25 7.78
C THR A 72 13.12 -10.40 9.03
N TYR A 73 12.20 -9.44 8.91
CA TYR A 73 11.82 -8.54 9.99
C TYR A 73 10.70 -9.18 10.82
N TYR A 74 11.02 -9.54 12.07
CA TYR A 74 10.12 -10.24 12.96
C TYR A 74 10.28 -9.77 14.40
N VAL A 75 9.15 -9.68 15.10
CA VAL A 75 9.09 -9.53 16.55
C VAL A 75 8.19 -10.63 17.10
N ARG A 76 8.70 -11.35 18.09
CA ARG A 76 7.95 -12.40 18.77
C ARG A 76 6.69 -11.83 19.38
N GLU A 77 5.59 -12.55 19.25
CA GLU A 77 4.24 -12.03 19.49
C GLU A 77 4.06 -11.40 20.87
N ASP A 78 4.61 -12.03 21.90
CA ASP A 78 4.55 -11.59 23.28
C ASP A 78 5.44 -10.35 23.57
N TRP A 79 6.34 -9.96 22.67
CA TRP A 79 7.19 -8.76 22.73
C TRP A 79 6.76 -7.66 21.74
N ARG A 80 5.58 -7.80 21.11
CA ARG A 80 5.00 -6.74 20.26
C ARG A 80 4.44 -5.59 21.09
N HIS A 81 4.11 -4.48 20.42
CA HIS A 81 3.47 -3.28 20.98
C HIS A 81 4.25 -2.52 22.08
N ILE A 82 5.49 -2.91 22.38
CA ILE A 82 6.38 -2.20 23.33
C ILE A 82 7.51 -1.43 22.63
N GLY A 83 7.44 -1.25 21.30
CA GLY A 83 8.41 -0.48 20.52
C GLY A 83 9.66 -1.24 20.05
N LEU A 84 9.76 -2.55 20.31
CA LEU A 84 10.93 -3.36 19.93
C LEU A 84 11.18 -3.38 18.42
N GLY A 85 10.13 -3.56 17.63
CA GLY A 85 10.23 -3.53 16.17
C GLY A 85 10.75 -2.19 15.65
N THR A 86 10.19 -1.09 16.13
CA THR A 86 10.65 0.26 15.78
C THR A 86 12.13 0.46 16.12
N ALA A 87 12.60 -0.06 17.26
CA ALA A 87 14.00 0.02 17.65
C ALA A 87 14.91 -0.80 16.71
N LEU A 88 14.49 -2.00 16.31
CA LEU A 88 15.20 -2.82 15.30
C LEU A 88 15.26 -2.11 13.94
N PHE A 89 14.13 -1.56 13.49
CA PHE A 89 14.03 -0.86 12.21
C PHE A 89 14.92 0.38 12.16
N LYS A 90 14.91 1.22 13.21
CA LYS A 90 15.78 2.40 13.31
C LYS A 90 17.27 2.06 13.18
N LYS A 91 17.72 0.97 13.82
CA LYS A 91 19.12 0.52 13.69
C LYS A 91 19.49 0.16 12.26
N VAL A 92 18.59 -0.49 11.53
CA VAL A 92 18.80 -0.82 10.11
C VAL A 92 18.82 0.45 9.24
N LEU A 93 17.95 1.42 9.52
CA LEU A 93 17.98 2.70 8.81
C LEU A 93 19.31 3.46 9.02
N GLU A 94 19.91 3.36 10.23
CA GLU A 94 21.21 3.96 10.53
C GLU A 94 22.36 3.26 9.79
N ILE A 95 22.34 1.93 9.68
CA ILE A 95 23.32 1.16 8.91
C ILE A 95 23.22 1.55 7.42
N GLY A 96 21.99 1.54 6.88
CA GLY A 96 21.63 1.91 5.50
C GLY A 96 21.56 3.39 5.20
N LYS A 97 22.10 4.29 6.03
CA LYS A 97 21.75 5.72 5.98
C LYS A 97 22.03 6.39 4.61
N ASN A 98 23.05 5.94 3.89
CA ASN A 98 23.50 6.54 2.63
C ASN A 98 22.94 5.85 1.37
N SER A 99 22.20 4.76 1.51
CA SER A 99 21.67 3.99 0.37
C SER A 99 20.15 4.13 0.28
N ASN A 100 19.59 3.86 -0.90
CA ASN A 100 18.16 3.58 -1.05
C ASN A 100 17.75 2.37 -0.19
N LYS A 101 16.47 2.29 0.17
CA LYS A 101 15.96 1.29 1.12
C LYS A 101 14.70 0.66 0.57
N ALA A 102 14.69 -0.67 0.52
CA ALA A 102 13.55 -1.45 0.04
C ALA A 102 13.14 -2.50 1.06
N LEU A 103 11.86 -2.87 1.10
CA LEU A 103 11.38 -4.01 1.87
C LEU A 103 10.20 -4.65 1.14
N HIS A 104 10.06 -5.97 1.27
CA HIS A 104 8.86 -6.67 0.84
C HIS A 104 7.99 -6.97 2.07
N GLY A 105 6.83 -6.30 2.15
CA GLY A 105 5.87 -6.52 3.22
C GLY A 105 5.11 -7.82 3.02
N VAL A 106 4.92 -8.61 4.08
CA VAL A 106 4.03 -9.79 4.02
C VAL A 106 2.60 -9.31 3.80
N MET A 107 1.88 -9.84 2.80
CA MET A 107 0.53 -9.36 2.43
C MET A 107 -0.48 -9.35 3.57
N LYS A 108 -0.37 -10.27 4.55
CA LYS A 108 -1.25 -10.27 5.74
C LYS A 108 -1.05 -9.04 6.64
N MET A 109 0.10 -8.38 6.54
CA MET A 109 0.40 -7.12 7.25
C MET A 109 -0.16 -5.89 6.52
N THR A 110 -0.73 -6.04 5.31
CA THR A 110 -1.38 -4.95 4.59
C THR A 110 -2.49 -4.27 5.41
N LYS A 111 -3.18 -5.02 6.28
CA LYS A 111 -4.14 -4.44 7.23
C LYS A 111 -3.49 -3.45 8.21
N ILE A 112 -2.29 -3.75 8.69
CA ILE A 112 -1.54 -2.86 9.59
C ILE A 112 -1.03 -1.64 8.83
N TYR A 113 -0.62 -1.79 7.56
CA TYR A 113 -0.29 -0.64 6.71
C TYR A 113 -1.51 0.23 6.41
N ALA A 114 -2.69 -0.36 6.28
CA ALA A 114 -3.95 0.37 6.14
C ALA A 114 -4.29 1.19 7.41
N GLU A 115 -3.91 0.74 8.61
CA GLU A 115 -4.05 1.53 9.86
C GLU A 115 -3.18 2.81 9.88
N TYR A 116 -2.23 2.98 8.96
CA TYR A 116 -1.49 4.24 8.83
C TYR A 116 -2.30 5.35 8.16
N TYR A 117 -3.41 5.00 7.50
CA TYR A 117 -4.26 5.94 6.79
C TYR A 117 -5.60 6.12 7.49
N ILE A 118 -6.05 7.36 7.58
CA ILE A 118 -7.36 7.70 8.11
C ILE A 118 -8.30 7.91 6.94
N LEU A 119 -9.35 7.10 6.84
CA LEU A 119 -10.41 7.28 5.85
C LEU A 119 -11.49 8.20 6.42
N LYS A 120 -11.79 9.29 5.71
CA LYS A 120 -12.86 10.22 6.06
C LYS A 120 -13.99 10.16 5.03
N ASP A 121 -15.21 10.41 5.50
CA ASP A 121 -16.34 10.69 4.62
C ASP A 121 -16.16 12.05 3.95
N LEU A 122 -16.72 12.23 2.75
CA LEU A 122 -16.60 13.48 1.99
C LEU A 122 -17.03 14.73 2.79
N LYS A 123 -18.05 14.61 3.65
CA LYS A 123 -18.54 15.69 4.51
C LYS A 123 -17.51 16.20 5.54
N ASP A 124 -16.52 15.37 5.88
CA ASP A 124 -15.49 15.65 6.88
C ASP A 124 -14.17 16.08 6.23
N VAL A 125 -14.21 16.42 4.93
CA VAL A 125 -13.04 16.74 4.11
C VAL A 125 -13.12 18.18 3.61
N ASP A 126 -11.98 18.87 3.69
CA ASP A 126 -11.79 20.16 3.03
C ASP A 126 -11.74 19.97 1.51
N MET A 127 -12.78 20.49 0.83
CA MET A 127 -12.94 20.37 -0.62
C MET A 127 -11.84 21.09 -1.42
N GLU A 128 -11.21 22.14 -0.87
CA GLU A 128 -10.10 22.80 -1.56
C GLU A 128 -8.86 21.91 -1.56
N LYS A 129 -8.58 21.21 -0.45
CA LYS A 129 -7.49 20.23 -0.39
C LYS A 129 -7.73 19.06 -1.34
N LEU A 130 -8.95 18.54 -1.38
CA LEU A 130 -9.28 17.41 -2.27
C LEU A 130 -9.12 17.79 -3.74
N THR A 131 -9.64 18.94 -4.15
CA THR A 131 -9.52 19.41 -5.53
C THR A 131 -8.08 19.81 -5.89
N SER A 132 -7.27 20.25 -4.93
CA SER A 132 -5.84 20.47 -5.12
C SER A 132 -5.07 19.17 -5.34
N TYR A 133 -5.36 18.13 -4.55
CA TYR A 133 -4.81 16.79 -4.74
C TYR A 133 -5.20 16.23 -6.12
N ASP A 134 -6.47 16.34 -6.48
CA ASP A 134 -6.97 15.93 -7.79
C ASP A 134 -6.26 16.64 -8.96
N ALA A 135 -6.09 17.95 -8.86
CA ALA A 135 -5.39 18.75 -9.86
C ALA A 135 -3.89 18.39 -9.96
N SER A 136 -3.28 17.94 -8.86
CA SER A 136 -1.88 17.48 -8.86
C SER A 136 -1.67 16.19 -9.67
N ILE A 137 -2.69 15.34 -9.76
CA ILE A 137 -2.63 14.08 -10.54
C ILE A 137 -3.06 14.32 -11.98
N SER A 138 -4.19 15.01 -12.17
CA SER A 138 -4.78 15.23 -13.49
C SER A 138 -4.09 16.34 -14.29
N HIS A 139 -3.37 17.25 -13.62
CA HIS A 139 -2.87 18.52 -14.18
C HIS A 139 -3.97 19.33 -14.88
N ARG A 140 -5.21 19.26 -14.38
CA ARG A 140 -6.37 20.00 -14.90
C ARG A 140 -7.07 20.79 -13.80
N LYS A 141 -7.55 21.98 -14.15
CA LYS A 141 -8.43 22.79 -13.31
C LYS A 141 -9.88 22.32 -13.47
N ARG A 142 -10.19 21.15 -12.91
CA ARG A 142 -11.51 20.50 -13.04
C ARG A 142 -12.30 20.48 -11.73
N GLU A 143 -12.01 21.41 -10.82
CA GLU A 143 -12.62 21.45 -9.49
C GLU A 143 -14.14 21.44 -9.50
N LYS A 144 -14.78 22.26 -10.36
CA LYS A 144 -16.25 22.34 -10.45
C LYS A 144 -16.84 21.00 -10.89
N TYR A 145 -16.18 20.34 -11.83
CA TYR A 145 -16.61 19.05 -12.34
C TYR A 145 -16.46 17.97 -11.27
N VAL A 146 -15.31 17.86 -10.62
CA VAL A 146 -15.06 16.90 -9.53
C VAL A 146 -16.04 17.12 -8.39
N LYS A 147 -16.20 18.37 -7.91
CA LYS A 147 -17.16 18.74 -6.85
C LYS A 147 -18.58 18.26 -7.19
N ASN A 148 -19.04 18.57 -8.41
CA ASN A 148 -20.38 18.16 -8.84
C ASN A 148 -20.50 16.64 -8.93
N PHE A 149 -19.51 15.96 -9.50
CA PHE A 149 -19.56 14.51 -9.71
C PHE A 149 -19.63 13.75 -8.40
N ILE A 150 -18.70 14.00 -7.48
CA ILE A 150 -18.58 13.23 -6.23
C ILE A 150 -19.65 13.58 -5.20
N SER A 151 -20.36 14.70 -5.39
CA SER A 151 -21.46 15.13 -4.51
C SER A 151 -22.84 14.70 -5.02
N THR A 152 -22.92 13.99 -6.15
CA THR A 152 -24.19 13.51 -6.69
C THR A 152 -24.75 12.39 -5.81
N ASP A 153 -26.09 12.29 -5.74
CA ASP A 153 -26.74 11.15 -5.10
C ASP A 153 -26.28 9.82 -5.73
N ASN A 154 -26.21 8.78 -4.91
CA ASN A 154 -25.69 7.45 -5.27
C ASN A 154 -24.21 7.42 -5.69
N CYS A 155 -23.43 8.42 -5.28
CA CYS A 155 -21.97 8.41 -5.32
C CYS A 155 -21.42 8.20 -3.89
N TYR A 156 -20.77 7.06 -3.67
CA TYR A 156 -20.14 6.73 -2.39
C TYR A 156 -18.68 7.14 -2.44
N VAL A 157 -18.22 7.92 -1.46
CA VAL A 157 -16.90 8.57 -1.52
C VAL A 157 -16.16 8.42 -0.20
N LYS A 158 -14.87 8.07 -0.30
CA LYS A 158 -13.91 8.12 0.81
C LYS A 158 -12.66 8.88 0.39
N VAL A 159 -12.05 9.56 1.36
CA VAL A 159 -10.77 10.26 1.18
C VAL A 159 -9.77 9.75 2.23
N ALA A 160 -8.56 9.41 1.80
CA ALA A 160 -7.51 8.88 2.64
C ALA A 160 -6.52 9.97 3.03
N PHE A 161 -6.18 10.00 4.32
CA PHE A 161 -5.19 10.91 4.88
C PHE A 161 -4.01 10.15 5.47
N ASP A 162 -2.80 10.68 5.32
CA ASP A 162 -1.62 10.21 6.05
C ASP A 162 -1.61 10.75 7.51
N ARG A 163 -0.58 10.38 8.28
CA ARG A 163 -0.39 10.85 9.66
C ARG A 163 -0.09 12.35 9.78
N SER A 164 0.36 12.97 8.70
CA SER A 164 0.61 14.40 8.60
C SER A 164 -0.66 15.17 8.19
N ASN A 165 -1.80 14.48 8.07
CA ASN A 165 -3.10 15.02 7.64
C ASN A 165 -3.08 15.60 6.22
N ASN A 166 -2.23 15.03 5.34
CA ASN A 166 -2.25 15.26 3.90
C ASN A 166 -3.17 14.23 3.23
N ILE A 167 -3.86 14.64 2.16
CA ILE A 167 -4.61 13.72 1.32
C ILE A 167 -3.61 12.91 0.49
N VAL A 168 -3.73 11.59 0.54
CA VAL A 168 -2.91 10.63 -0.21
C VAL A 168 -3.73 9.78 -1.18
N GLY A 169 -5.03 10.08 -1.28
CA GLY A 169 -5.93 9.44 -2.22
C GLY A 169 -7.40 9.71 -1.95
N TYR A 170 -8.23 9.44 -2.95
CA TYR A 170 -9.68 9.39 -2.81
C TYR A 170 -10.29 8.42 -3.81
N CYS A 171 -11.45 7.91 -3.46
CA CYS A 171 -12.22 6.97 -4.27
C CYS A 171 -13.67 7.39 -4.28
N SER A 172 -14.29 7.32 -5.45
CA SER A 172 -15.74 7.25 -5.53
C SER A 172 -16.22 6.05 -6.32
N VAL A 173 -17.27 5.42 -5.83
CA VAL A 173 -17.99 4.33 -6.51
C VAL A 173 -19.44 4.75 -6.70
N ARG A 174 -19.98 4.47 -7.88
CA ARG A 174 -21.38 4.72 -8.22
C ARG A 174 -21.95 3.59 -9.05
N THR A 175 -23.27 3.50 -9.07
CA THR A 175 -23.97 2.65 -10.02
C THR A 175 -23.94 3.27 -11.42
N SER A 176 -23.68 2.42 -12.41
CA SER A 176 -23.76 2.70 -13.84
C SER A 176 -24.84 1.83 -14.50
N LEU A 177 -25.00 1.97 -15.81
CA LEU A 177 -25.93 1.16 -16.60
C LEU A 177 -25.61 -0.35 -16.47
N ALA A 178 -26.59 -1.18 -16.82
CA ALA A 178 -26.46 -2.65 -16.82
C ALA A 178 -26.12 -3.28 -15.45
N ASN A 179 -26.54 -2.65 -14.35
CA ASN A 179 -26.35 -3.17 -12.98
C ASN A 179 -24.86 -3.33 -12.61
N THR A 180 -24.04 -2.35 -13.00
CA THR A 180 -22.60 -2.32 -12.81
C THR A 180 -22.22 -1.25 -11.79
N LEU A 181 -21.32 -1.56 -10.86
CA LEU A 181 -20.63 -0.56 -10.05
C LEU A 181 -19.38 -0.09 -10.78
N CYS A 182 -19.15 1.22 -10.82
CA CYS A 182 -17.96 1.81 -11.42
C CYS A 182 -17.19 2.61 -10.39
N THR A 183 -15.89 2.40 -10.27
CA THR A 183 -15.00 3.26 -9.47
C THR A 183 -14.37 4.34 -10.34
N ALA A 184 -14.70 5.59 -10.04
CA ALA A 184 -14.42 6.72 -10.90
C ALA A 184 -14.60 8.03 -10.11
N PRO A 185 -13.52 8.77 -9.75
CA PRO A 185 -12.14 8.36 -9.89
C PRO A 185 -11.70 7.53 -8.66
N LEU A 186 -10.64 6.74 -8.85
CA LEU A 186 -9.87 6.14 -7.76
C LEU A 186 -8.41 6.57 -7.95
N TYR A 187 -8.03 7.61 -7.22
CA TYR A 187 -6.69 8.17 -7.23
C TYR A 187 -6.02 7.90 -5.90
N ALA A 188 -4.78 7.40 -5.94
CA ALA A 188 -4.06 7.00 -4.73
C ALA A 188 -2.56 7.07 -4.94
N ASP A 189 -1.81 7.48 -3.92
CA ASP A 189 -0.35 7.55 -3.98
C ASP A 189 0.33 6.17 -4.10
N ASN A 190 -0.38 5.08 -3.79
CA ASN A 190 0.09 3.70 -3.92
C ASN A 190 -1.05 2.67 -3.80
N GLU A 191 -0.76 1.41 -4.13
CA GLU A 191 -1.70 0.27 -4.07
C GLU A 191 -2.37 0.09 -2.69
N VAL A 192 -1.65 0.31 -1.58
CA VAL A 192 -2.20 0.13 -0.22
C VAL A 192 -3.29 1.17 0.07
N VAL A 193 -3.07 2.42 -0.34
CA VAL A 193 -4.09 3.48 -0.22
C VAL A 193 -5.28 3.15 -1.12
N ALA A 194 -5.06 2.74 -2.37
CA ALA A 194 -6.13 2.38 -3.29
C ALA A 194 -7.00 1.24 -2.75
N ARG A 195 -6.39 0.18 -2.22
CA ARG A 195 -7.08 -0.95 -1.55
C ARG A 195 -7.93 -0.49 -0.38
N SER A 196 -7.35 0.34 0.49
CA SER A 196 -8.03 0.83 1.69
C SER A 196 -9.24 1.69 1.33
N LEU A 197 -9.07 2.60 0.37
CA LEU A 197 -10.14 3.44 -0.16
C LEU A 197 -11.27 2.61 -0.77
N LEU A 198 -10.94 1.69 -1.68
CA LEU A 198 -11.94 0.89 -2.37
C LEU A 198 -12.71 0.00 -1.38
N SER A 199 -12.01 -0.64 -0.43
CA SER A 199 -12.66 -1.41 0.64
C SER A 199 -13.57 -0.53 1.50
N GLY A 200 -13.11 0.67 1.87
CA GLY A 200 -13.87 1.64 2.64
C GLY A 200 -15.14 2.08 1.91
N VAL A 201 -15.07 2.37 0.61
CA VAL A 201 -16.23 2.76 -0.20
C VAL A 201 -17.19 1.58 -0.39
N LEU A 202 -16.70 0.40 -0.78
CA LEU A 202 -17.56 -0.77 -0.99
C LEU A 202 -18.32 -1.17 0.27
N SER A 203 -17.75 -0.98 1.46
CA SER A 203 -18.44 -1.24 2.73
C SER A 203 -19.65 -0.35 2.99
N MET A 204 -19.76 0.79 2.29
CA MET A 204 -20.91 1.70 2.37
C MET A 204 -22.10 1.21 1.54
N ILE A 205 -21.84 0.35 0.55
CA ILE A 205 -22.83 -0.14 -0.40
C ILE A 205 -23.50 -1.38 0.20
N LYS A 206 -24.76 -1.23 0.62
CA LYS A 206 -25.53 -2.33 1.23
C LYS A 206 -26.15 -3.28 0.22
N ASP A 207 -26.42 -2.78 -0.98
CA ASP A 207 -26.96 -3.58 -2.07
C ASP A 207 -25.85 -4.42 -2.71
N THR A 208 -26.01 -5.73 -2.69
CA THR A 208 -25.05 -6.69 -3.26
C THR A 208 -25.58 -7.32 -4.55
N SER A 209 -26.68 -6.82 -5.11
CA SER A 209 -27.32 -7.38 -6.31
C SER A 209 -26.63 -7.00 -7.61
N TYR A 210 -25.57 -6.18 -7.56
CA TYR A 210 -24.79 -5.76 -8.72
C TYR A 210 -24.12 -6.94 -9.42
N LYS A 211 -24.16 -6.93 -10.76
CA LYS A 211 -23.64 -8.02 -11.59
C LYS A 211 -22.15 -7.88 -11.88
N TYR A 212 -21.68 -6.64 -12.01
CA TYR A 212 -20.31 -6.33 -12.38
C TYR A 212 -19.76 -5.18 -11.52
N PHE A 213 -18.45 -5.19 -11.35
CA PHE A 213 -17.68 -4.05 -10.87
C PHE A 213 -16.64 -3.71 -11.95
N SER A 214 -16.57 -2.46 -12.36
CA SER A 214 -15.64 -2.00 -13.38
C SER A 214 -14.82 -0.79 -12.93
N SER A 215 -13.62 -0.69 -13.52
CA SER A 215 -12.74 0.45 -13.41
C SER A 215 -12.03 0.62 -14.76
N GLU A 216 -11.73 1.86 -15.11
CA GLU A 216 -10.87 2.20 -16.24
C GLU A 216 -9.56 2.75 -15.66
N PHE A 217 -8.41 2.29 -16.12
CA PHE A 217 -7.11 2.77 -15.63
C PHE A 217 -6.04 2.65 -16.73
N PRO A 218 -4.93 3.42 -16.66
CA PRO A 218 -3.84 3.31 -17.62
C PRO A 218 -3.21 1.91 -17.59
N ASP A 219 -2.99 1.32 -18.76
CA ASP A 219 -2.41 -0.04 -18.90
C ASP A 219 -1.03 -0.19 -18.22
N ILE A 220 -0.27 0.90 -18.15
CA ILE A 220 1.01 0.99 -17.46
C ILE A 220 0.91 0.85 -15.93
N ASN A 221 -0.28 1.04 -15.33
CA ASN A 221 -0.43 0.96 -13.88
C ASN A 221 -0.56 -0.50 -13.39
N GLU A 222 0.59 -1.15 -13.19
CA GLU A 222 0.66 -2.53 -12.68
C GLU A 222 0.04 -2.68 -11.27
N ASP A 223 0.09 -1.66 -10.42
CA ASP A 223 -0.53 -1.67 -9.10
C ASP A 223 -2.06 -1.78 -9.22
N ALA A 224 -2.65 -1.04 -10.17
CA ALA A 224 -4.07 -1.13 -10.47
C ALA A 224 -4.46 -2.50 -11.04
N HIS A 225 -3.64 -3.05 -11.94
CA HIS A 225 -3.85 -4.41 -12.44
C HIS A 225 -3.85 -5.44 -11.31
N ARG A 226 -2.84 -5.43 -10.43
CA ARG A 226 -2.78 -6.34 -9.27
C ARG A 226 -3.93 -6.15 -8.29
N LEU A 227 -4.40 -4.90 -8.11
CA LEU A 227 -5.57 -4.61 -7.29
C LEU A 227 -6.80 -5.34 -7.83
N PHE A 228 -7.17 -5.11 -9.09
CA PHE A 228 -8.42 -5.66 -9.63
C PHE A 228 -8.35 -7.16 -9.92
N GLU A 229 -7.19 -7.69 -10.30
CA GLU A 229 -6.95 -9.14 -10.39
C GLU A 229 -7.25 -9.82 -9.04
N SER A 230 -6.67 -9.28 -7.96
CA SER A 230 -6.86 -9.85 -6.62
C SER A 230 -8.29 -9.70 -6.08
N LEU A 231 -9.04 -8.70 -6.55
CA LEU A 231 -10.42 -8.47 -6.15
C LEU A 231 -11.39 -9.46 -6.81
N GLY A 232 -11.18 -9.74 -8.10
CA GLY A 232 -12.08 -10.63 -8.85
C GLY A 232 -11.82 -12.12 -8.61
N ASN A 233 -10.73 -12.50 -7.93
CA ASN A 233 -10.44 -13.88 -7.53
C ASN A 233 -10.55 -14.88 -8.72
N GLY A 234 -9.95 -14.53 -9.86
CA GLY A 234 -10.01 -15.30 -11.10
C GLY A 234 -11.22 -15.02 -12.01
N HIS A 235 -12.09 -14.09 -11.63
CA HIS A 235 -13.22 -13.62 -12.45
C HIS A 235 -13.01 -12.22 -13.04
N THR A 236 -11.77 -11.72 -13.06
CA THR A 236 -11.44 -10.42 -13.64
C THR A 236 -11.17 -10.57 -15.13
N THR A 237 -11.74 -9.67 -15.92
CA THR A 237 -11.44 -9.55 -17.36
C THR A 237 -10.78 -8.20 -17.60
N PHE A 238 -9.66 -8.20 -18.33
CA PHE A 238 -8.98 -7.00 -18.79
C PHE A 238 -9.11 -6.90 -20.30
N GLU A 239 -9.65 -5.79 -20.77
CA GLU A 239 -9.84 -5.52 -22.19
C GLU A 239 -9.35 -4.11 -22.50
N PRO A 240 -8.56 -3.92 -23.56
CA PRO A 240 -8.27 -2.58 -24.07
C PRO A 240 -9.58 -1.89 -24.43
N TYR A 241 -9.82 -0.70 -23.88
CA TYR A 241 -11.08 0.02 -24.06
C TYR A 241 -10.92 1.27 -24.91
N THR A 242 -10.22 2.28 -24.40
CA THR A 242 -10.02 3.57 -25.06
C THR A 242 -8.55 3.99 -24.96
N GLN A 243 -8.09 4.76 -25.95
CA GLN A 243 -6.79 5.40 -25.93
C GLN A 243 -6.98 6.90 -26.14
N CYS A 244 -6.48 7.72 -25.22
CA CYS A 244 -6.56 9.17 -25.35
C CYS A 244 -5.72 9.64 -26.56
N ALA A 245 -6.34 10.37 -27.49
CA ALA A 245 -5.69 10.90 -28.69
C ALA A 245 -5.59 12.42 -28.62
N PHE A 246 -4.42 12.97 -28.99
CA PHE A 246 -4.15 14.41 -28.94
C PHE A 246 -3.81 14.97 -30.32
N THR A 247 -4.36 16.12 -30.66
CA THR A 247 -4.12 16.78 -31.96
C THR A 247 -2.85 17.66 -31.99
N LYS A 248 -2.26 17.97 -30.84
CA LYS A 248 -1.12 18.90 -30.72
C LYS A 248 0.03 18.35 -29.90
N LYS A 249 -0.25 17.98 -28.65
CA LYS A 249 0.74 17.41 -27.73
C LYS A 249 0.04 16.51 -26.73
N ILE A 250 0.75 15.47 -26.30
CA ILE A 250 0.36 14.63 -25.17
C ILE A 250 0.38 15.51 -23.92
N LEU A 251 -0.65 15.38 -23.08
CA LEU A 251 -0.73 16.12 -21.84
C LEU A 251 -0.27 15.22 -20.69
N PRO A 252 0.58 15.72 -19.77
CA PRO A 252 1.12 14.90 -18.68
C PRO A 252 0.06 14.65 -17.59
N PHE A 253 0.20 13.52 -16.91
CA PHE A 253 -0.50 13.13 -15.69
C PHE A 253 0.23 12.00 -14.96
N GLU A 254 -0.11 11.78 -13.69
CA GLU A 254 0.55 10.80 -12.81
C GLU A 254 -0.07 9.41 -12.98
N GLU A 255 0.26 8.71 -14.07
CA GLU A 255 -0.29 7.38 -14.46
C GLU A 255 -0.32 6.36 -13.31
N ALA A 256 0.79 6.24 -12.57
CA ALA A 256 0.94 5.30 -11.46
C ALA A 256 -0.03 5.54 -10.30
N LYS A 257 -0.60 6.75 -10.20
CA LYS A 257 -1.56 7.12 -9.14
C LYS A 257 -3.02 6.93 -9.57
N VAL A 258 -3.27 6.51 -10.80
CA VAL A 258 -4.61 6.36 -11.36
C VAL A 258 -5.02 4.89 -11.38
N PHE A 259 -5.93 4.53 -10.48
CA PHE A 259 -6.54 3.19 -10.42
C PHE A 259 -7.99 3.19 -10.93
N GLY A 260 -8.56 4.37 -11.16
CA GLY A 260 -9.90 4.55 -11.70
C GLY A 260 -10.03 5.93 -12.34
N ILE A 261 -10.31 5.95 -13.63
CA ILE A 261 -10.55 7.12 -14.45
C ILE A 261 -12.00 7.56 -14.28
N LEU A 262 -12.24 8.87 -14.26
CA LEU A 262 -13.57 9.41 -13.96
C LEU A 262 -14.56 9.17 -15.11
N GLU A 263 -14.15 9.54 -16.32
CA GLU A 263 -14.79 9.21 -17.61
C GLU A 263 -13.93 9.76 -18.77
N CYS A 264 -14.04 9.12 -19.93
CA CYS A 264 -13.26 9.43 -21.14
C CYS A 264 -13.41 10.89 -21.66
N GLY A 265 -14.50 11.58 -21.36
CA GLY A 265 -14.77 12.96 -21.82
C GLY A 265 -14.09 14.06 -21.00
N ASN A 266 -13.70 13.78 -19.75
CA ASN A 266 -13.06 14.76 -18.84
C ASN A 266 -11.83 14.21 -18.12
N SER A 267 -11.35 13.04 -18.55
CA SER A 267 -10.12 12.42 -18.07
C SER A 267 -9.23 12.11 -19.26
N PHE A 268 -8.12 12.83 -19.38
CA PHE A 268 -7.16 12.70 -20.49
C PHE A 268 -6.02 11.73 -20.12
N VAL A 269 -6.43 10.64 -19.48
CA VAL A 269 -5.63 9.70 -18.71
C VAL A 269 -5.61 8.37 -19.44
#